data_AF-A0A843LF78-F1
#
_entry.id   AF-A0A843LF78-F1
#
_cell.length_a   1.000
_cell.length_b   1.000
_cell.length_c   1.000
_cell.angle_alpha   90.00
_cell.angle_beta   90.00
_cell.angle_gamma   90.00
#
_symmetry.space_group_name_H-M   'P 1'
#
loop_
_entity.id
_entity.type
_entity.pdbx_description
1 polymer ?
#
loop_
_entity_poly.entity_id
_entity_poly.type
_entity_poly.pdbx_seq_one_letter_code
_entity_poly.pdbx_strand_id
1 'polypeptide(L)'
;SGCADLISNYTAVLDWQLAHKLKGEYYSEHAASLSSMSAKVTIDNADVIKEGLEESARKVLKGLISSGVAMSIAGSSRPASGAEHAFSHALDMIAEKPAMHGEQCGVGSIMTMYLHREDKYKTIKEALEKIKAPTTAEELGVSDKEIINALTIAHKIRDRYTILGESGLTEMAATKLAKVTGVID
;
A
#
# COMPACT_ATOMS: atom_id res chain seq x y z
N SER A 1 -6.48 3.47 9.78
CA SER A 1 -5.39 4.25 9.11
C SER A 1 -3.94 3.81 9.41
N GLY A 2 -3.29 4.14 10.53
CA GLY A 2 -1.81 3.98 10.67
C GLY A 2 -1.23 2.56 10.53
N CYS A 3 -1.96 1.51 10.93
CA CYS A 3 -1.53 0.13 10.68
C CYS A 3 -1.54 -0.21 9.18
N ALA A 4 -2.55 0.25 8.45
CA ALA A 4 -2.71 -0.02 7.02
C ALA A 4 -1.61 0.67 6.21
N ASP A 5 -1.20 1.87 6.63
CA ASP A 5 -0.02 2.57 6.12
C ASP A 5 1.26 1.72 6.31
N LEU A 6 1.48 1.15 7.51
CA LEU A 6 2.62 0.26 7.75
C LEU A 6 2.60 -1.02 6.92
N ILE A 7 1.43 -1.61 6.72
CA ILE A 7 1.27 -2.81 5.88
C ILE A 7 1.70 -2.50 4.44
N SER A 8 1.41 -1.29 3.97
CA SER A 8 1.72 -0.83 2.61
C SER A 8 3.22 -0.76 2.29
N ASN A 9 4.07 -0.61 3.32
CA ASN A 9 5.53 -0.68 3.16
C ASN A 9 5.98 -1.97 2.45
N TYR A 10 5.24 -3.07 2.59
CA TYR A 10 5.60 -4.33 1.98
C TYR A 10 5.56 -4.27 0.45
N THR A 11 4.53 -3.65 -0.15
CA THR A 11 4.46 -3.45 -1.61
C THR A 11 5.39 -2.34 -2.08
N ALA A 12 5.60 -1.30 -1.27
CA ALA A 12 6.58 -0.26 -1.55
C ALA A 12 8.01 -0.81 -1.72
N VAL A 13 8.43 -1.73 -0.84
CA VAL A 13 9.73 -2.40 -0.95
C VAL A 13 9.81 -3.28 -2.20
N LEU A 14 8.74 -3.97 -2.57
CA LEU A 14 8.70 -4.76 -3.81
C LEU A 14 8.86 -3.87 -5.05
N ASP A 15 8.19 -2.71 -5.08
CA ASP A 15 8.38 -1.73 -6.15
C ASP A 15 9.80 -1.17 -6.18
N TRP A 16 10.39 -0.91 -5.02
CA TRP A 16 11.77 -0.42 -4.95
C TRP A 16 12.76 -1.48 -5.45
N GLN A 17 12.57 -2.75 -5.09
CA GLN A 17 13.35 -3.87 -5.63
C GLN A 17 13.20 -4.01 -7.15
N LEU A 18 11.98 -3.84 -7.66
CA LEU A 18 11.71 -3.90 -9.09
C LEU A 18 12.41 -2.75 -9.83
N ALA A 19 12.31 -1.52 -9.32
CA ALA A 19 12.97 -0.35 -9.88
C ALA A 19 14.50 -0.46 -9.84
N HIS A 20 15.06 -0.99 -8.76
CA HIS A 20 16.49 -1.29 -8.69
C HIS A 20 16.92 -2.25 -9.81
N LYS A 21 16.20 -3.36 -9.99
CA LYS A 21 16.51 -4.38 -10.98
C LYS A 21 16.36 -3.90 -12.43
N LEU A 22 15.33 -3.11 -12.73
CA LEU A 22 15.00 -2.72 -14.10
C LEU A 22 15.54 -1.36 -14.52
N LYS A 23 15.67 -0.43 -13.58
CA LYS A 23 16.06 0.96 -13.84
C LYS A 23 17.40 1.35 -13.21
N GLY A 24 18.01 0.45 -12.43
CA GLY A 24 19.28 0.72 -11.75
C GLY A 24 19.17 1.76 -10.64
N GLU A 25 17.96 2.02 -10.11
CA GLU A 25 17.79 2.93 -8.98
C GLU A 25 18.61 2.47 -7.76
N TYR A 26 19.10 3.44 -6.97
CA TYR A 26 19.75 3.13 -5.69
C TYR A 26 18.82 2.29 -4.81
N TYR A 27 19.36 1.27 -4.15
CA TYR A 27 18.64 0.38 -3.25
C TYR A 27 19.46 0.09 -2.00
N SER A 28 18.87 0.33 -0.83
CA SER A 28 19.48 -0.04 0.45
C SER A 28 18.77 -1.27 1.02
N GLU A 29 19.45 -2.41 1.02
CA GLU A 29 18.95 -3.65 1.63
C GLU A 29 18.61 -3.46 3.12
N HIS A 30 19.39 -2.65 3.83
CA HIS A 30 19.16 -2.33 5.24
C HIS A 30 17.84 -1.57 5.44
N ALA A 31 17.63 -0.49 4.67
CA ALA A 31 16.40 0.30 4.76
C ALA A 31 15.18 -0.54 4.35
N ALA A 32 15.31 -1.32 3.27
CA ALA A 32 14.24 -2.18 2.78
C ALA A 32 13.87 -3.28 3.80
N SER A 33 14.86 -3.89 4.46
CA SER A 33 14.63 -4.91 5.48
C SER A 33 13.94 -4.34 6.71
N LEU A 34 14.40 -3.18 7.19
CA LEU A 34 13.79 -2.48 8.34
C LEU A 34 12.32 -2.14 8.07
N SER A 35 12.03 -1.64 6.86
CA SER A 35 10.67 -1.31 6.46
C SER A 35 9.78 -2.54 6.28
N SER A 36 10.25 -3.55 5.55
CA SER A 36 9.51 -4.81 5.33
C SER A 36 9.22 -5.52 6.64
N MET A 37 10.15 -5.46 7.60
CA MET A 37 9.95 -6.06 8.92
C MET A 37 8.87 -5.35 9.71
N SER A 38 8.79 -4.02 9.60
CA SER A 38 7.75 -3.22 10.25
C SER A 38 6.36 -3.58 9.72
N ALA A 39 6.23 -3.76 8.40
CA ALA A 39 5.01 -4.27 7.79
C ALA A 39 4.67 -5.68 8.28
N LYS A 40 5.64 -6.60 8.22
CA LYS A 40 5.44 -8.01 8.61
C LYS A 40 5.02 -8.14 10.07
N VAL A 41 5.66 -7.43 10.99
CA VAL A 41 5.27 -7.44 12.41
C VAL A 41 3.83 -6.93 12.57
N THR A 42 3.43 -5.91 11.82
CA THR A 42 2.05 -5.38 11.86
C THR A 42 1.04 -6.42 11.35
N ILE A 43 1.34 -7.10 10.23
CA ILE A 43 0.53 -8.20 9.69
C ILE A 43 0.42 -9.36 10.68
N ASP A 44 1.56 -9.81 11.22
CA ASP A 44 1.64 -10.96 12.14
C ASP A 44 0.91 -10.68 13.48
N ASN A 45 0.74 -9.41 13.86
CA ASN A 45 0.05 -8.99 15.09
C ASN A 45 -1.35 -8.40 14.83
N ALA A 46 -1.89 -8.51 13.61
CA ALA A 46 -3.16 -7.89 13.24
C ALA A 46 -4.35 -8.33 14.13
N ASP A 47 -4.32 -9.57 14.63
CA ASP A 47 -5.32 -10.16 15.51
C ASP A 47 -5.30 -9.59 16.94
N VAL A 48 -4.14 -9.14 17.42
CA VAL A 48 -3.96 -8.59 18.78
C VAL A 48 -3.96 -7.06 18.83
N ILE A 49 -3.85 -6.37 17.68
CA ILE A 49 -4.01 -4.92 17.59
C ILE A 49 -5.49 -4.58 17.69
N LYS A 50 -5.91 -4.06 18.85
CA LYS A 50 -7.29 -3.63 19.14
C LYS A 50 -7.39 -2.14 19.42
N GLU A 51 -8.52 -1.57 19.03
CA GLU A 51 -8.93 -0.20 19.32
C GLU A 51 -9.01 0.07 20.83
N GLY A 52 -8.66 1.28 21.26
CA GLY A 52 -8.74 1.71 22.66
C GLY A 52 -7.66 1.15 23.59
N LEU A 53 -6.74 0.31 23.10
CA LEU A 53 -5.64 -0.23 23.89
C LEU A 53 -4.33 0.53 23.65
N GLU A 54 -3.73 1.06 24.72
CA GLU A 54 -2.43 1.73 24.67
C GLU A 54 -1.34 0.82 24.08
N GLU A 55 -1.33 -0.45 24.46
CA GLU A 55 -0.37 -1.43 23.95
C GLU A 55 -0.49 -1.68 22.44
N SER A 56 -1.66 -1.51 21.86
CA SER A 56 -1.84 -1.53 20.40
C SER A 56 -1.21 -0.28 19.79
N ALA A 57 -1.54 0.90 20.31
CA ALA A 57 -1.00 2.17 19.83
C ALA A 57 0.54 2.17 19.90
N ARG A 58 1.12 1.65 20.99
CA ARG A 58 2.57 1.52 21.18
C ARG A 58 3.23 0.63 20.13
N LYS A 59 2.59 -0.48 19.73
CA LYS A 59 3.08 -1.37 18.66
C LYS A 59 3.11 -0.66 17.31
N VAL A 60 2.00 0.00 16.96
CA VAL A 60 1.87 0.75 15.70
C VAL A 60 2.88 1.90 15.65
N LEU A 61 3.02 2.66 16.73
CA LEU A 61 3.97 3.77 16.83
C LEU A 61 5.41 3.32 16.61
N LYS A 62 5.83 2.20 17.20
CA LYS A 62 7.18 1.63 16.97
C LYS A 62 7.40 1.28 15.50
N GLY A 63 6.40 0.70 14.85
CA GLY A 63 6.44 0.42 13.41
C GLY A 63 6.59 1.70 12.59
N LEU A 64 5.80 2.75 12.89
CA LEU A 64 5.85 4.04 12.19
C LEU A 64 7.21 4.73 12.34
N ILE A 65 7.77 4.72 13.56
CA ILE A 65 9.13 5.23 13.81
C ILE A 65 10.15 4.45 12.97
N SER A 66 10.07 3.12 12.96
CA SER A 66 10.95 2.26 12.17
C SER A 66 10.84 2.55 10.66
N SER A 67 9.63 2.76 10.14
CA SER A 67 9.37 3.20 8.76
C SER A 67 10.05 4.55 8.47
N GLY A 68 9.94 5.53 9.38
CA GLY A 68 10.61 6.83 9.27
C GLY A 68 12.14 6.74 9.28
N VAL A 69 12.70 5.88 10.13
CA VAL A 69 14.15 5.60 10.15
C VAL A 69 14.60 4.95 8.84
N ALA A 70 13.84 4.00 8.31
CA ALA A 70 14.13 3.37 7.02
C ALA A 70 14.18 4.40 5.88
N MET A 71 13.20 5.32 5.83
CA MET A 71 13.20 6.41 4.85
C MET A 71 14.42 7.33 5.01
N SER A 72 14.81 7.63 6.25
CA SER A 72 16.00 8.46 6.55
C SER A 72 17.29 7.79 6.07
N ILE A 73 17.45 6.48 6.29
CA ILE A 73 18.61 5.69 5.79
C ILE A 73 18.61 5.66 4.26
N ALA A 74 17.43 5.51 3.64
CA ALA A 74 17.30 5.46 2.19
C ALA A 74 17.48 6.82 1.50
N GLY A 75 17.42 7.93 2.25
CA GLY A 75 17.37 9.27 1.68
C GLY A 75 16.14 9.52 0.80
N SER A 76 15.08 8.71 0.94
CA SER A 76 13.88 8.77 0.11
C SER A 76 12.71 8.04 0.78
N SER A 77 11.50 8.26 0.28
CA SER A 77 10.31 7.51 0.72
C SER A 77 10.18 6.11 0.14
N ARG A 78 11.09 5.67 -0.74
CA ARG A 78 11.04 4.36 -1.41
C ARG A 78 10.74 3.16 -0.48
N PRO A 79 11.31 3.04 0.74
CA PRO A 79 11.00 1.90 1.59
C PRO A 79 9.56 1.88 2.13
N ALA A 80 8.85 3.01 2.12
CA ALA A 80 7.51 3.13 2.68
C ALA A 80 6.44 3.51 1.66
N SER A 81 6.82 3.92 0.45
CA SER A 81 5.90 4.45 -0.56
C SER A 81 6.23 3.92 -1.97
N GLY A 82 5.26 3.25 -2.58
CA GLY A 82 5.30 2.69 -3.93
C GLY A 82 4.01 2.98 -4.70
N ALA A 83 3.55 2.04 -5.51
CA ALA A 83 2.35 2.13 -6.32
C ALA A 83 1.08 2.27 -5.47
N GLU A 84 1.03 1.66 -4.28
CA GLU A 84 -0.13 1.77 -3.39
C GLU A 84 -0.34 3.20 -2.88
N HIS A 85 0.75 3.92 -2.61
CA HIS A 85 0.70 5.35 -2.30
C HIS A 85 0.38 6.21 -3.51
N ALA A 86 0.90 5.85 -4.70
CA ALA A 86 0.56 6.55 -5.93
C ALA A 86 -0.94 6.42 -6.25
N PHE A 87 -1.53 5.25 -5.98
CA PHE A 87 -2.97 5.02 -6.03
C PHE A 87 -3.72 5.88 -5.00
N SER A 88 -3.29 5.91 -3.73
CA SER A 88 -3.93 6.78 -2.72
C SER A 88 -3.90 8.25 -3.13
N HIS A 89 -2.76 8.76 -3.59
CA HIS A 89 -2.67 10.14 -4.05
C HIS A 89 -3.52 10.42 -5.30
N ALA A 90 -3.64 9.46 -6.22
CA ALA A 90 -4.56 9.57 -7.34
C ALA A 90 -6.01 9.64 -6.87
N LEU A 91 -6.37 8.85 -5.86
CA LEU A 91 -7.71 8.84 -5.27
C LEU A 91 -8.01 10.16 -4.54
N ASP A 92 -7.05 10.70 -3.77
CA ASP A 92 -7.16 12.02 -3.13
C ASP A 92 -7.46 13.16 -4.13
N MET A 93 -7.01 13.03 -5.38
CA MET A 93 -7.23 14.05 -6.41
C MET A 93 -8.61 13.98 -7.06
N ILE A 94 -9.25 12.81 -7.08
CA ILE A 94 -10.47 12.57 -7.86
C ILE A 94 -11.70 12.27 -7.01
N ALA A 95 -11.50 11.78 -5.78
CA ALA A 95 -12.59 11.39 -4.91
C ALA A 95 -13.30 12.62 -4.35
N GLU A 96 -14.64 12.61 -4.35
CA GLU A 96 -15.41 13.72 -3.77
C GLU A 96 -15.16 13.86 -2.26
N LYS A 97 -15.02 12.72 -1.58
CA LYS A 97 -14.70 12.64 -0.15
C LYS A 97 -13.64 11.55 0.10
N PRO A 98 -12.35 11.88 0.03
CA PRO A 98 -11.28 10.92 0.25
C PRO A 98 -11.34 10.29 1.66
N ALA A 99 -11.06 8.99 1.73
CA ALA A 99 -10.90 8.26 3.00
C ALA A 99 -9.60 8.65 3.71
N MET A 100 -9.31 8.07 4.88
CA MET A 100 -8.03 8.30 5.54
C MET A 100 -6.87 7.75 4.70
N HIS A 101 -5.77 8.50 4.59
CA HIS A 101 -4.60 8.15 3.77
C HIS A 101 -4.13 6.68 3.92
N GLY A 102 -3.90 6.23 5.16
CA GLY A 102 -3.42 4.86 5.39
C GLY A 102 -4.42 3.78 4.96
N GLU A 103 -5.73 4.08 4.98
CA GLU A 103 -6.77 3.13 4.55
C GLU A 103 -6.77 2.99 3.03
N GLN A 104 -6.65 4.13 2.31
CA GLN A 104 -6.46 4.12 0.87
C GLN A 104 -5.18 3.37 0.47
N CYS A 105 -4.07 3.62 1.17
CA CYS A 105 -2.81 2.90 0.95
C CYS A 105 -2.95 1.40 1.23
N GLY A 106 -3.68 1.01 2.27
CA GLY A 106 -4.02 -0.39 2.57
C GLY A 106 -4.75 -1.07 1.42
N VAL A 107 -5.84 -0.47 0.92
CA VAL A 107 -6.59 -1.01 -0.25
C VAL A 107 -5.72 -1.03 -1.51
N GLY A 108 -4.94 0.02 -1.75
CA GLY A 108 -3.95 0.04 -2.82
C GLY A 108 -2.96 -1.12 -2.73
N SER A 109 -2.54 -1.48 -1.51
CA SER A 109 -1.59 -2.58 -1.26
C SER A 109 -2.18 -3.95 -1.59
N ILE A 110 -3.49 -4.15 -1.40
CA ILE A 110 -4.16 -5.39 -1.84
C ILE A 110 -3.97 -5.56 -3.35
N MET A 111 -4.27 -4.51 -4.11
CA MET A 111 -4.22 -4.54 -5.57
C MET A 111 -2.80 -4.63 -6.12
N THR A 112 -1.87 -3.82 -5.61
CA THR A 112 -0.48 -3.83 -6.09
C THR A 112 0.25 -5.10 -5.65
N MET A 113 -0.10 -5.69 -4.51
CA MET A 113 0.41 -7.01 -4.12
C MET A 113 -0.03 -8.09 -5.11
N TYR A 114 -1.28 -8.09 -5.57
CA TYR A 114 -1.73 -9.05 -6.57
C TYR A 114 -0.87 -8.97 -7.85
N LEU A 115 -0.57 -7.76 -8.31
CA LEU A 115 0.26 -7.56 -9.51
C LEU A 115 1.71 -8.06 -9.32
N HIS A 116 2.26 -7.94 -8.11
CA HIS A 116 3.60 -8.47 -7.80
C HIS A 116 3.60 -9.99 -7.58
N ARG A 117 2.65 -10.49 -6.79
CA ARG A 117 2.55 -11.86 -6.29
C ARG A 117 1.08 -12.23 -6.06
N GLU A 118 0.46 -12.83 -7.07
CA GLU A 118 -0.98 -13.18 -7.08
C GLU A 118 -1.43 -13.99 -5.86
N ASP A 119 -0.56 -14.77 -5.21
CA ASP A 119 -0.90 -15.61 -4.06
C ASP A 119 -0.85 -14.88 -2.70
N LYS A 120 -0.30 -13.67 -2.64
CA LYS A 120 -0.02 -12.97 -1.36
C LYS A 120 -0.97 -11.85 -1.00
N TYR A 121 -1.79 -11.33 -1.92
CA TYR A 121 -2.68 -10.22 -1.60
C TYR A 121 -3.71 -10.56 -0.52
N LYS A 122 -4.13 -11.84 -0.43
CA LYS A 122 -5.06 -12.33 0.59
C LYS A 122 -4.52 -12.14 2.00
N THR A 123 -3.21 -12.31 2.22
CA THR A 123 -2.59 -12.07 3.52
C THR A 123 -2.68 -10.61 3.94
N ILE A 124 -2.52 -9.67 3.00
CA ILE A 124 -2.71 -8.24 3.27
C ILE A 124 -4.18 -7.95 3.57
N LYS A 125 -5.11 -8.47 2.75
CA LYS A 125 -6.55 -8.28 2.92
C LYS A 125 -7.03 -8.79 4.28
N GLU A 126 -6.69 -10.01 4.65
CA GLU A 126 -7.03 -10.60 5.96
C GLU A 126 -6.44 -9.81 7.13
N ALA A 127 -5.23 -9.26 6.99
CA ALA A 127 -4.62 -8.44 8.03
C ALA A 127 -5.39 -7.12 8.22
N LEU A 128 -5.77 -6.47 7.12
CA LEU A 128 -6.59 -5.25 7.14
C LEU A 128 -7.97 -5.50 7.76
N GLU A 129 -8.64 -6.59 7.40
CA GLU A 129 -9.92 -7.01 7.99
C GLU A 129 -9.80 -7.21 9.52
N LYS A 130 -8.74 -7.89 9.99
CA LYS A 130 -8.50 -8.15 11.42
C LYS A 130 -8.33 -6.87 12.25
N ILE A 131 -7.72 -5.84 11.67
CA ILE A 131 -7.56 -4.51 12.31
C ILE A 131 -8.74 -3.58 12.02
N LYS A 132 -9.80 -4.06 11.36
CA LYS A 132 -10.98 -3.29 10.95
C LYS A 132 -10.67 -2.10 10.03
N ALA A 133 -9.65 -2.23 9.19
CA ALA A 133 -9.38 -1.27 8.13
C ALA A 133 -10.20 -1.65 6.88
N PRO A 134 -10.61 -0.66 6.07
CA PRO A 134 -11.28 -0.91 4.78
C PRO A 134 -10.45 -1.80 3.86
N THR A 135 -11.15 -2.66 3.13
CA THR A 135 -10.64 -3.55 2.09
C THR A 135 -11.40 -3.45 0.77
N THR A 136 -12.53 -2.74 0.75
CA THR A 136 -13.35 -2.50 -0.44
C THR A 136 -13.53 -1.01 -0.72
N ALA A 137 -14.00 -0.68 -1.93
CA ALA A 137 -14.37 0.68 -2.32
C ALA A 137 -15.50 1.23 -1.42
N GLU A 138 -16.53 0.41 -1.17
CA GLU A 138 -17.65 0.76 -0.31
C GLU A 138 -17.20 1.11 1.11
N GLU A 139 -16.32 0.30 1.71
CA GLU A 139 -15.78 0.54 3.05
C GLU A 139 -14.90 1.80 3.11
N LEU A 140 -14.24 2.16 2.01
CA LEU A 140 -13.53 3.44 1.88
C LEU A 140 -14.49 4.63 1.69
N GLY A 141 -15.75 4.39 1.35
CA GLY A 141 -16.71 5.44 1.02
C GLY A 141 -16.47 6.09 -0.35
N VAL A 142 -15.89 5.34 -1.29
CA VAL A 142 -15.68 5.77 -2.68
C VAL A 142 -16.36 4.81 -3.65
N SER A 143 -16.64 5.28 -4.86
CA SER A 143 -17.24 4.48 -5.92
C SER A 143 -16.22 3.57 -6.63
N ASP A 144 -16.69 2.47 -7.21
CA ASP A 144 -15.87 1.58 -8.04
C ASP A 144 -15.20 2.33 -9.20
N LYS A 145 -15.91 3.32 -9.76
CA LYS A 145 -15.38 4.17 -10.84
C LYS A 145 -14.21 5.03 -10.36
N GLU A 146 -14.25 5.55 -9.14
CA GLU A 146 -13.12 6.28 -8.56
C GLU A 146 -11.92 5.33 -8.34
N ILE A 147 -12.14 4.11 -7.87
CA ILE A 147 -11.06 3.10 -7.75
C ILE A 147 -10.41 2.83 -9.11
N ILE A 148 -11.22 2.54 -10.13
CA ILE A 148 -10.74 2.24 -11.49
C ILE A 148 -9.98 3.44 -12.06
N ASN A 149 -10.54 4.64 -11.95
CA ASN A 149 -9.90 5.86 -12.44
C ASN A 149 -8.57 6.11 -11.73
N ALA A 150 -8.53 6.00 -10.40
CA ALA A 150 -7.30 6.17 -9.62
C ALA A 150 -6.20 5.19 -10.07
N LEU A 151 -6.53 3.91 -10.27
CA LEU A 151 -5.58 2.90 -10.78
C LEU A 151 -5.01 3.26 -12.15
N THR A 152 -5.83 3.77 -13.07
CA THR A 152 -5.37 4.11 -14.43
C THR A 152 -4.43 5.32 -14.46
N ILE A 153 -4.52 6.24 -13.49
CA ILE A 153 -3.69 7.45 -13.43
C ILE A 153 -2.57 7.38 -12.40
N ALA A 154 -2.58 6.40 -11.48
CA ALA A 154 -1.62 6.28 -10.38
C ALA A 154 -0.15 6.35 -10.83
N HIS A 155 0.20 5.72 -11.96
CA HIS A 155 1.56 5.75 -12.52
C HIS A 155 2.06 7.17 -12.89
N LYS A 156 1.17 8.14 -13.06
CA LYS A 156 1.49 9.53 -13.43
C LYS A 156 1.74 10.43 -12.22
N ILE A 157 1.42 9.97 -11.02
CA ILE A 157 1.45 10.81 -9.82
C ILE A 157 2.87 11.17 -9.39
N ARG A 158 3.83 10.28 -9.61
CA ARG A 158 5.24 10.51 -9.32
C ARG A 158 6.13 9.92 -10.39
N ASP A 159 7.24 10.58 -10.65
CA ASP A 159 8.32 10.05 -11.48
C ASP A 159 9.08 8.98 -10.69
N ARG A 160 8.49 7.79 -10.61
CA ARG A 160 8.97 6.65 -9.82
C ARG A 160 8.54 5.36 -10.49
N TYR A 161 9.50 4.50 -10.85
CA TYR A 161 9.17 3.21 -11.45
C TYR A 161 8.55 2.26 -10.41
N THR A 162 7.43 1.63 -10.75
CA THR A 162 6.69 0.69 -9.91
C THR A 162 6.14 -0.46 -10.76
N ILE A 163 5.40 -1.39 -10.16
CA ILE A 163 4.71 -2.47 -10.87
C ILE A 163 3.67 -1.99 -11.89
N LEU A 164 3.22 -0.73 -11.78
CA LEU A 164 2.29 -0.14 -12.75
C LEU A 164 2.97 0.23 -14.08
N GLY A 165 4.31 0.15 -14.15
CA GLY A 165 5.08 0.46 -15.35
C GLY A 165 4.98 1.93 -15.79
N GLU A 166 5.42 2.21 -17.01
CA GLU A 166 5.46 3.58 -17.58
C GLU A 166 4.12 4.00 -18.19
N SER A 167 3.35 3.05 -18.74
CA SER A 167 2.07 3.31 -19.41
C SER A 167 0.85 3.17 -18.50
N GLY A 168 1.05 2.65 -17.28
CA GLY A 168 -0.04 2.35 -16.36
C GLY A 168 -0.93 1.17 -16.78
N LEU A 169 -2.00 1.00 -16.02
CA LEU A 169 -3.06 0.03 -16.31
C LEU A 169 -4.08 0.62 -17.29
N THR A 170 -4.54 -0.20 -18.23
CA THR A 170 -5.76 0.11 -18.99
C THR A 170 -6.98 0.00 -18.08
N GLU A 171 -8.08 0.67 -18.43
CA GLU A 171 -9.34 0.59 -17.68
C GLU A 171 -9.83 -0.86 -17.53
N MET A 172 -9.68 -1.68 -18.58
CA MET A 172 -10.01 -3.11 -18.56
C MET A 172 -9.14 -3.88 -17.55
N ALA A 173 -7.82 -3.61 -17.52
CA ALA A 173 -6.91 -4.25 -16.58
C ALA A 173 -7.17 -3.80 -15.13
N ALA A 174 -7.43 -2.51 -14.91
CA ALA A 174 -7.78 -1.94 -13.61
C ALA A 174 -9.08 -2.53 -13.07
N THR A 175 -10.13 -2.61 -13.92
CA THR A 175 -11.40 -3.25 -13.56
C THR A 175 -11.21 -4.72 -13.19
N LYS A 176 -10.45 -5.48 -13.99
CA LYS A 176 -10.17 -6.89 -13.70
C LYS A 176 -9.41 -7.05 -12.37
N LEU A 177 -8.39 -6.22 -12.14
CA LEU A 177 -7.59 -6.24 -10.92
C LEU A 177 -8.45 -5.99 -9.68
N ALA A 178 -9.26 -4.93 -9.69
CA ALA A 178 -10.11 -4.56 -8.57
C ALA A 178 -11.18 -5.63 -8.27
N LYS A 179 -11.77 -6.26 -9.30
CA LYS A 179 -12.71 -7.39 -9.14
C LYS A 179 -12.05 -8.64 -8.57
N VAL A 180 -10.91 -9.07 -9.13
CA VAL A 180 -10.21 -10.30 -8.69
C VAL A 180 -9.72 -10.19 -7.24
N THR A 181 -9.34 -8.99 -6.82
CA THR A 181 -8.94 -8.71 -5.44
C THR A 181 -10.13 -8.49 -4.50
N GLY A 182 -11.34 -8.39 -5.04
CA GLY A 182 -12.57 -8.12 -4.30
C GLY A 182 -12.53 -6.75 -3.62
N VAL A 183 -11.90 -5.76 -4.25
CA VAL A 183 -11.96 -4.35 -3.85
C VAL A 183 -13.24 -3.70 -4.39
N ILE A 184 -13.71 -4.16 -5.55
CA ILE A 184 -15.00 -3.82 -6.16
C ILE A 184 -15.75 -5.11 -6.54
N ASP A 185 -17.06 -5.01 -6.79
CA ASP A 185 -17.92 -6.09 -7.29
C ASP A 185 -17.74 -6.34 -8.81
#